data_AF-A0A544TV85-F1
#
_entry.id   AF-A0A544TV85-F1
#
_cell.length_a   1.000
_cell.length_b   1.000
_cell.length_c   1.000
_cell.angle_alpha   90.00
_cell.angle_beta   90.00
_cell.angle_gamma   90.00
#
_symmetry.space_group_name_H-M   'P 1'
#
loop_
_entity.id
_entity.type
_entity.pdbx_description
1 polymer ?
#
loop_
_entity_poly.entity_id
_entity_poly.type
_entity_poly.pdbx_seq_one_letter_code
_entity_poly.pdbx_strand_id
1 'polypeptide(L)'
;MTSEEKNKGNIHSPSSSVEEYAPKVIGYYKRQAWALKVFDKIDQDNVVSDGKDIILASSIIQSNNELFFPAFIRINTKEKGKVVGAYLIIEEDDNFQLLPLEKAMEEMQLDELLPFKYRTLEQIDGDEVQVNWPNFS
;
A
#
# COMPACT_ATOMS: atom_id res chain seq x y z
N MET A 1 17.07 -66.79 15.86
CA MET A 1 17.37 -65.35 15.94
C MET A 1 17.23 -64.83 14.52
N THR A 2 16.31 -63.95 14.14
CA THR A 2 15.74 -62.82 14.88
C THR A 2 14.39 -62.44 14.24
N SER A 3 13.34 -62.37 15.07
CA SER A 3 12.21 -61.41 15.17
C SER A 3 11.58 -60.81 13.89
N GLU A 4 10.30 -61.10 13.57
CA GLU A 4 9.03 -60.53 14.10
C GLU A 4 8.62 -59.17 13.49
N GLU A 5 7.42 -59.20 12.87
CA GLU A 5 6.61 -58.09 12.38
C GLU A 5 6.39 -56.98 13.40
N LYS A 6 6.26 -55.73 12.90
CA LYS A 6 5.27 -54.77 13.40
C LYS A 6 4.74 -53.87 12.28
N ASN A 7 3.53 -54.21 11.86
CA ASN A 7 2.55 -53.37 11.18
C ASN A 7 2.18 -52.15 12.06
N LYS A 8 2.07 -50.95 11.49
CA LYS A 8 1.16 -49.89 11.96
C LYS A 8 1.08 -48.72 10.96
N GLY A 9 -0.15 -48.42 10.54
CA GLY A 9 -0.59 -47.03 10.34
C GLY A 9 -0.73 -46.54 8.91
N ASN A 10 -1.88 -46.83 8.32
CA ASN A 10 -2.48 -46.04 7.26
C ASN A 10 -2.88 -44.63 7.79
N ILE A 11 -3.19 -43.73 6.86
CA ILE A 11 -3.96 -42.47 7.03
C ILE A 11 -3.19 -41.22 7.53
N HIS A 12 -2.77 -40.33 6.62
CA HIS A 12 -3.50 -39.08 6.29
C HIS A 12 -2.65 -38.19 5.37
N SER A 13 -3.26 -37.81 4.25
CA SER A 13 -3.19 -36.55 3.49
C SER A 13 -1.82 -35.85 3.30
N PRO A 14 -1.48 -35.43 2.06
CA PRO A 14 -0.50 -34.35 1.93
C PRO A 14 -1.10 -33.17 2.70
N SER A 15 -0.34 -32.62 3.64
CA SER A 15 -0.70 -31.37 4.28
C SER A 15 -0.91 -30.36 3.16
N SER A 16 -2.18 -30.06 2.89
CA SER A 16 -2.60 -28.81 2.27
C SER A 16 -2.18 -27.72 3.25
N SER A 17 -0.88 -27.42 3.26
CA SER A 17 -0.36 -26.20 3.82
C SER A 17 -1.04 -25.12 3.00
N VAL A 18 -2.04 -24.52 3.60
CA VAL A 18 -2.67 -23.28 3.18
C VAL A 18 -1.53 -22.41 2.64
N GLU A 19 -1.49 -22.19 1.33
CA GLU A 19 -0.79 -21.03 0.80
C GLU A 19 -1.51 -19.86 1.44
N GLU A 20 -1.03 -19.42 2.61
CA GLU A 20 -1.46 -18.18 3.24
C GLU A 20 -1.26 -17.12 2.15
N TYR A 21 -2.36 -16.62 1.62
CA TYR A 21 -2.36 -15.60 0.58
C TYR A 21 -1.62 -14.39 1.14
N ALA A 22 -0.35 -14.24 0.80
CA ALA A 22 0.43 -13.07 1.19
C ALA A 22 -0.32 -11.83 0.66
N PRO A 23 -0.59 -10.82 1.52
CA PRO A 23 -1.35 -9.65 1.11
C PRO A 23 -0.70 -9.01 -0.12
N LYS A 24 -1.52 -8.76 -1.15
CA LYS A 24 -1.01 -8.26 -2.42
C LYS A 24 -1.10 -6.74 -2.44
N VAL A 25 0.04 -6.07 -2.43
CA VAL A 25 0.11 -4.62 -2.65
C VAL A 25 -0.44 -4.28 -4.04
N ILE A 26 -1.39 -3.37 -4.06
CA ILE A 26 -1.92 -2.76 -5.27
C ILE A 26 -0.94 -1.67 -5.70
N GLY A 27 -0.37 -1.82 -6.88
CA GLY A 27 0.67 -0.93 -7.37
C GLY A 27 1.43 -1.52 -8.53
N TYR A 28 2.71 -1.18 -8.64
CA TYR A 28 3.59 -1.61 -9.72
C TYR A 28 3.09 -1.24 -11.13
N TYR A 29 2.28 -0.18 -11.23
CA TYR A 29 1.72 0.24 -12.50
C TYR A 29 2.78 0.98 -13.32
N LYS A 30 2.89 0.67 -14.61
CA LYS A 30 3.75 1.45 -15.53
C LYS A 30 3.15 2.79 -15.93
N ARG A 31 1.84 2.98 -15.71
CA ARG A 31 1.12 4.19 -16.09
C ARG A 31 0.38 4.73 -14.88
N GLN A 32 0.59 6.01 -14.56
CA GLN A 32 -0.10 6.70 -13.47
C GLN A 32 -1.63 6.58 -13.58
N ALA A 33 -2.18 6.64 -14.80
CA ALA A 33 -3.62 6.52 -15.04
C ALA A 33 -4.22 5.19 -14.55
N TRP A 34 -3.42 4.12 -14.42
CA TRP A 34 -3.89 2.85 -13.87
C TRP A 34 -3.90 2.85 -12.34
N ALA A 35 -2.90 3.48 -11.71
CA ALA A 35 -2.91 3.72 -10.27
C ALA A 35 -4.13 4.59 -9.88
N LEU A 36 -4.46 5.60 -10.68
CA LEU A 36 -5.62 6.48 -10.44
C LEU A 36 -6.94 5.69 -10.37
N LYS A 37 -7.15 4.73 -11.28
CA LYS A 37 -8.39 3.93 -11.36
C LYS A 37 -8.67 3.05 -10.13
N VAL A 38 -7.68 2.87 -9.26
CA VAL A 38 -7.90 2.14 -8.01
C VAL A 38 -8.83 2.92 -7.10
N PHE A 39 -8.74 4.25 -7.10
CA PHE A 39 -9.60 5.13 -6.31
C PHE A 39 -11.05 5.14 -6.81
N ASP A 40 -11.32 4.80 -8.08
CA ASP A 40 -12.71 4.65 -8.59
C ASP A 40 -13.48 3.54 -7.85
N LYS A 41 -12.77 2.62 -7.17
CA LYS A 41 -13.34 1.52 -6.39
C LYS A 41 -13.42 1.79 -4.89
N ILE A 42 -12.88 2.92 -4.43
CA ILE A 42 -12.81 3.27 -3.02
C ILE A 42 -13.80 4.41 -2.78
N ASP A 43 -14.89 4.12 -2.07
CA ASP A 43 -15.93 5.10 -1.75
C ASP A 43 -15.49 5.98 -0.58
N GLN A 44 -14.57 6.91 -0.85
CA GLN A 44 -14.06 7.90 0.09
C GLN A 44 -13.68 9.17 -0.66
N ASP A 45 -13.91 10.34 -0.04
CA ASP A 45 -13.37 11.60 -0.54
C ASP A 45 -11.84 11.54 -0.66
N ASN A 46 -11.30 12.26 -1.65
CA ASN A 46 -9.85 12.30 -1.88
C ASN A 46 -9.07 12.94 -0.74
N VAL A 47 -9.73 13.77 0.08
CA VAL A 47 -9.15 14.41 1.26
C VAL A 47 -10.13 14.26 2.41
N VAL A 48 -9.71 13.58 3.47
CA VAL A 48 -10.51 13.42 4.70
C VAL A 48 -9.72 13.88 5.91
N SER A 49 -10.41 14.35 6.95
CA SER A 49 -9.76 14.68 8.22
C SER A 49 -9.33 13.41 8.94
N ASP A 50 -8.09 13.38 9.42
CA ASP A 50 -7.49 12.24 10.12
C ASP A 50 -6.85 12.70 11.45
N GLY A 51 -7.59 13.55 12.17
CA GLY A 51 -7.20 14.14 13.44
C GLY A 51 -6.95 15.65 13.36
N LYS A 52 -6.45 16.21 14.46
CA LYS A 52 -6.20 17.65 14.56
C LYS A 52 -5.04 18.04 13.65
N ASP A 53 -5.30 18.98 12.74
CA ASP A 53 -4.32 19.49 11.77
C ASP A 53 -3.72 18.40 10.86
N ILE A 54 -4.35 17.22 10.79
CA ILE A 54 -3.91 16.09 9.96
C ILE A 54 -5.04 15.73 9.00
N ILE A 55 -4.68 15.56 7.74
CA ILE A 55 -5.55 15.02 6.71
C ILE A 55 -4.97 13.72 6.17
N LEU A 56 -5.85 12.86 5.67
CA LEU A 56 -5.50 11.70 4.85
C LEU A 56 -5.90 12.02 3.41
N ALA A 57 -4.94 11.96 2.50
CA ALA A 57 -5.15 12.33 1.10
C ALA A 57 -4.85 11.16 0.15
N SER A 58 -5.83 10.83 -0.71
CA SER A 58 -5.65 9.93 -1.85
C SER A 58 -4.50 10.43 -2.71
N SER A 59 -3.55 9.55 -3.01
CA SER A 59 -2.29 9.91 -3.63
C SER A 59 -1.74 8.83 -4.54
N ILE A 60 -0.78 9.21 -5.38
CA ILE A 60 0.02 8.27 -6.16
C ILE A 60 1.48 8.48 -5.78
N ILE A 61 2.13 7.42 -5.32
CA ILE A 61 3.58 7.33 -5.15
C ILE A 61 4.20 6.91 -6.48
N GLN A 62 5.28 7.60 -6.87
CA GLN A 62 6.17 7.18 -7.95
C GLN A 62 7.46 6.64 -7.31
N SER A 63 7.76 5.38 -7.58
CA SER A 63 9.00 4.71 -7.15
C SER A 63 10.20 5.14 -8.01
N ASN A 64 11.40 4.75 -7.58
CA ASN A 64 12.64 5.04 -8.31
C ASN A 64 12.75 4.32 -9.66
N ASN A 65 12.01 3.24 -9.85
CA ASN A 65 11.93 2.45 -11.09
C ASN A 65 10.76 2.89 -12.00
N GLU A 66 10.22 4.09 -11.76
CA GLU A 66 9.14 4.73 -12.53
C GLU A 66 7.80 3.95 -12.51
N LEU A 67 7.59 3.13 -11.49
CA LEU A 67 6.31 2.49 -11.22
C LEU A 67 5.45 3.36 -10.31
N PHE A 68 4.14 3.19 -10.44
CA PHE A 68 3.14 3.98 -9.74
C PHE A 68 2.34 3.11 -8.78
N PHE A 69 2.18 3.62 -7.56
CA PHE A 69 1.49 2.96 -6.46
C PHE A 69 0.39 3.89 -5.95
N PRO A 70 -0.89 3.49 -5.99
CA PRO A 70 -1.93 4.22 -5.27
C PRO A 70 -1.67 4.09 -3.77
N ALA A 71 -1.79 5.19 -3.06
CA ALA A 71 -1.47 5.28 -1.65
C ALA A 71 -2.33 6.35 -0.97
N PHE A 72 -2.40 6.31 0.36
CA PHE A 72 -2.92 7.40 1.15
C PHE A 72 -1.79 8.05 1.92
N ILE A 73 -1.67 9.37 1.83
CA ILE A 73 -0.62 10.13 2.52
C ILE A 73 -1.25 10.91 3.65
N ARG A 74 -0.67 10.79 4.85
CA ARG A 74 -1.05 11.61 6.00
C ARG A 74 -0.24 12.89 5.98
N ILE A 75 -0.92 14.02 5.98
CA ILE A 75 -0.30 15.33 5.82
C ILE A 75 -0.70 16.21 7.01
N ASN A 76 0.30 16.84 7.63
CA ASN A 76 0.09 17.84 8.66
C ASN A 76 -0.05 19.23 8.03
N THR A 77 -1.25 19.79 8.05
CA THR A 77 -1.59 21.07 7.42
C THR A 77 -1.04 22.26 8.22
N LYS A 78 -0.86 22.12 9.53
CA LYS A 78 -0.22 23.15 10.37
C LYS A 78 1.28 23.25 10.09
N GLU A 79 1.93 22.14 9.74
CA GLU A 79 3.33 22.08 9.34
C GLU A 79 3.50 22.19 7.81
N LYS A 80 2.66 23.01 7.16
CA LYS A 80 2.78 23.40 5.74
C LYS A 80 2.87 22.21 4.77
N GLY A 81 2.11 21.15 5.01
CA GLY A 81 2.10 19.99 4.10
C GLY A 81 3.11 18.90 4.43
N LYS A 82 3.73 18.94 5.61
CA LYS A 82 4.65 17.89 6.02
C LYS A 82 3.95 16.53 6.05
N VAL A 83 4.53 15.57 5.33
CA VAL A 83 4.11 14.17 5.39
C VAL A 83 4.45 13.59 6.76
N VAL A 84 3.45 13.04 7.43
CA VAL A 84 3.58 12.39 8.75
C VAL A 84 3.29 10.89 8.71
N GLY A 85 2.98 10.35 7.53
CA GLY A 85 2.80 8.92 7.31
C GLY A 85 2.31 8.61 5.89
N ALA A 86 2.42 7.36 5.48
CA ALA A 86 1.93 6.88 4.20
C ALA A 86 1.38 5.45 4.36
N TYR A 87 0.34 5.13 3.61
CA TYR A 87 -0.23 3.79 3.54
C TYR A 87 -0.32 3.33 2.09
N LEU A 88 0.17 2.12 1.83
CA LEU A 88 -0.10 1.41 0.59
C LEU A 88 -1.43 0.69 0.70
N ILE A 89 -2.06 0.48 -0.44
CA ILE A 89 -3.32 -0.27 -0.52
C ILE A 89 -2.97 -1.73 -0.79
N ILE A 90 -3.48 -2.63 0.03
CA ILE A 90 -3.39 -4.08 -0.16
C ILE A 90 -4.78 -4.64 -0.45
N GLU A 91 -4.84 -5.63 -1.34
CA GLU A 91 -6.04 -6.41 -1.59
C GLU A 91 -6.00 -7.65 -0.70
N GLU A 92 -7.00 -7.80 0.17
CA GLU A 92 -7.20 -8.99 1.00
C GLU A 92 -8.65 -9.46 0.85
N ASP A 93 -8.81 -10.67 0.32
CA ASP A 93 -10.08 -11.25 -0.12
C ASP A 93 -10.87 -10.29 -1.04
N ASP A 94 -11.99 -9.75 -0.55
CA ASP A 94 -12.88 -8.83 -1.26
C ASP A 94 -12.80 -7.39 -0.73
N ASN A 95 -11.79 -7.07 0.10
CA ASN A 95 -11.65 -5.76 0.73
C ASN A 95 -10.28 -5.13 0.46
N PHE A 96 -10.26 -3.79 0.50
CA PHE A 96 -9.02 -3.04 0.56
C PHE A 96 -8.62 -2.81 2.01
N GLN A 97 -7.35 -3.04 2.31
CA GLN A 97 -6.74 -2.62 3.57
C GLN A 97 -5.59 -1.65 3.32
N LEU A 98 -5.24 -0.92 4.38
CA LEU A 98 -4.15 0.04 4.40
C LEU A 98 -2.95 -0.56 5.14
N LEU A 99 -1.84 -0.70 4.44
CA LEU A 99 -0.58 -1.15 5.01
C LEU A 99 0.35 0.06 5.21
N PRO A 100 0.79 0.37 6.45
CA PRO A 100 1.77 1.43 6.67
C PRO A 100 3.02 1.21 5.82
N LEU A 101 3.53 2.26 5.19
CA LEU A 101 4.67 2.17 4.29
C LEU A 101 5.90 1.59 5.00
N GLU A 102 6.12 1.94 6.27
CA GLU A 102 7.20 1.40 7.10
C GLU A 102 7.14 -0.12 7.19
N LYS A 103 5.94 -0.65 7.45
CA LYS A 103 5.69 -2.09 7.52
C LYS A 103 5.84 -2.76 6.15
N ALA A 104 5.37 -2.11 5.10
CA ALA A 104 5.51 -2.60 3.73
C ALA A 104 6.98 -2.70 3.29
N MET A 105 7.82 -1.74 3.71
CA MET A 105 9.27 -1.79 3.46
C MET A 105 9.91 -2.97 4.19
N GLU A 106 9.57 -3.18 5.46
CA GLU A 106 10.12 -4.27 6.28
C GLU A 106 9.72 -5.66 5.78
N GLU A 107 8.44 -5.85 5.45
CA GLU A 107 7.88 -7.17 5.14
C GLU A 107 7.98 -7.53 3.65
N MET A 108 7.96 -6.53 2.76
CA MET A 108 7.82 -6.73 1.31
C MET A 108 9.00 -6.19 0.50
N GLN A 109 10.06 -5.71 1.16
CA GLN A 109 11.31 -5.23 0.53
C GLN A 109 11.07 -4.12 -0.51
N LEU A 110 10.18 -3.19 -0.19
CA LEU A 110 9.81 -2.05 -1.04
C LEU A 110 10.76 -0.86 -0.92
N ASP A 111 12.05 -1.11 -0.69
CA ASP A 111 13.08 -0.06 -0.57
C ASP A 111 13.17 0.82 -1.82
N GLU A 112 12.73 0.31 -2.97
CA GLU A 112 12.64 1.04 -4.24
C GLU A 112 11.67 2.23 -4.22
N LEU A 113 10.77 2.25 -3.24
CA LEU A 113 9.92 3.40 -3.01
C LEU A 113 10.73 4.56 -2.46
N LEU A 114 11.87 4.36 -1.79
CA LEU A 114 12.64 5.44 -1.18
C LEU A 114 13.73 6.05 -2.10
N PRO A 115 13.91 7.39 -2.07
CA PRO A 115 13.00 8.38 -1.50
C PRO A 115 11.72 8.47 -2.34
N PHE A 116 10.54 8.39 -1.72
CA PHE A 116 9.29 8.36 -2.49
C PHE A 116 8.90 9.76 -2.94
N LYS A 117 8.58 9.87 -4.22
CA LYS A 117 7.84 11.01 -4.74
C LYS A 117 6.36 10.66 -4.65
N TYR A 118 5.53 11.59 -4.23
CA TYR A 118 4.10 11.38 -4.21
C TYR A 118 3.37 12.59 -4.77
N ARG A 119 2.11 12.37 -5.14
CA ARG A 119 1.19 13.39 -5.59
C ARG A 119 -0.20 13.07 -5.05
N THR A 120 -0.84 14.01 -4.35
CA THR A 120 -2.26 13.83 -3.97
C THR A 120 -3.16 14.00 -5.20
N LEU A 121 -4.40 13.50 -5.14
CA LEU A 121 -5.35 13.63 -6.24
C LEU A 121 -6.00 15.02 -6.28
N GLU A 122 -6.10 15.67 -5.12
CA GLU A 122 -6.62 17.02 -4.94
C GLU A 122 -5.61 17.91 -4.23
N GLN A 123 -5.55 19.18 -4.67
CA GLN A 123 -4.65 20.17 -4.10
C GLN A 123 -4.95 20.34 -2.61
N ILE A 124 -3.89 20.30 -1.80
CA ILE A 124 -4.01 20.55 -0.37
C ILE A 124 -3.71 22.02 -0.10
N ASP A 125 -4.69 22.73 0.46
CA ASP A 125 -4.52 24.13 0.82
C ASP A 125 -3.41 24.31 1.86
N GLY A 126 -2.45 25.17 1.55
CA GLY A 126 -1.32 25.47 2.44
C GLY A 126 -0.21 24.41 2.48
N ASP A 127 -0.26 23.40 1.62
CA ASP A 127 0.85 22.47 1.42
C ASP A 127 1.96 23.12 0.58
N GLU A 128 3.12 23.33 1.19
CA GLU A 128 4.32 23.88 0.54
C GLU A 128 5.34 22.78 0.19
N VAL A 129 5.11 21.54 0.61
CA VAL A 129 6.02 20.39 0.46
C VAL A 129 5.77 19.65 -0.85
N GLN A 130 4.59 19.76 -1.43
CA GLN A 130 4.28 19.24 -2.75
C GLN A 130 5.01 20.01 -3.87
N VAL A 131 6.28 19.69 -4.06
CA VAL A 131 7.10 20.23 -5.15
C VAL A 131 6.81 19.43 -6.43
N ASN A 132 6.32 20.11 -7.47
CA ASN A 132 5.97 19.57 -8.79
C ASN A 132 4.67 18.74 -8.87
N TRP A 133 3.56 19.38 -8.52
CA TRP A 133 2.26 19.01 -9.11
C TRP A 133 2.29 19.33 -10.62
N PRO A 134 1.64 18.56 -11.53
CA PRO A 134 1.51 19.02 -12.91
C PRO A 134 0.82 20.38 -12.97
N ASN A 135 1.12 21.13 -14.03
CA ASN A 135 0.25 22.18 -14.53
C ASN A 135 -1.22 21.76 -14.39
N PHE A 136 -1.99 22.49 -13.58
CA PHE A 136 -3.46 22.45 -13.61
C PHE A 136 -4.02 23.21 -14.83
N SER A 137 -3.21 23.35 -15.89
CA SER A 137 -3.55 24.07 -17.13
C SER A 137 -4.56 23.31 -17.96
#